data_AF-A0A2E5CCN2-F1
#
_entry.id   AF-A0A2E5CCN2-F1
#
_cell.length_a   1.000
_cell.length_b   1.000
_cell.length_c   1.000
_cell.angle_alpha   90.00
_cell.angle_beta   90.00
_cell.angle_gamma   90.00
#
_symmetry.space_group_name_H-M   'P 1'
#
loop_
_entity.id
_entity.type
_entity.pdbx_description
1 polymer ?
#
loop_
_entity_poly.entity_id
_entity_poly.type
_entity_poly.pdbx_seq_one_letter_code
_entity_poly.pdbx_strand_id
1 'polypeptide(L)' 'MHQIMLKGLASGKVWRFNVDDDQVDVDLLTFLREKTIPVASSCSGEGVCKKCVFNESFLSCKELVGDWVGKEIVFAYL' A
#
# COMPACT_ATOMS: atom_id res chain seq x y z
N MET A 1 6.66 9.16 -15.25
CA MET A 1 6.44 7.70 -15.06
C MET A 1 6.73 7.40 -13.60
N HIS A 2 5.70 7.35 -12.78
CA HIS A 2 5.80 7.10 -11.36
C HIS A 2 5.51 5.61 -11.12
N GLN A 3 6.37 4.90 -10.39
CA GLN A 3 6.20 3.47 -10.12
C GLN A 3 6.28 3.20 -8.63
N ILE A 4 5.47 2.25 -8.17
CA ILE A 4 5.50 1.72 -6.81
C ILE A 4 5.84 0.24 -6.87
N MET A 5 6.77 -0.17 -6.02
CA MET A 5 7.11 -1.58 -5.84
C MET A 5 6.58 -2.07 -4.49
N LEU A 6 5.73 -3.09 -4.54
CA LEU A 6 5.18 -3.75 -3.37
C LEU A 6 5.74 -5.16 -3.23
N LYS A 7 6.21 -5.49 -2.03
CA LYS A 7 6.77 -6.80 -1.70
C LYS A 7 5.98 -7.44 -0.56
N GLY A 8 5.45 -8.63 -0.81
CA GLY A 8 4.84 -9.48 0.20
C GLY A 8 5.87 -10.47 0.74
N LEU A 9 6.16 -10.44 2.04
CA LEU A 9 7.12 -11.35 2.67
C LEU A 9 6.54 -12.75 2.89
N ALA A 10 5.23 -12.86 3.13
CA ALA A 10 4.59 -14.15 3.38
C ALA A 10 4.38 -14.94 2.08
N SER A 11 3.98 -14.28 0.99
CA SER A 11 3.87 -14.93 -0.32
C SER A 11 5.16 -14.93 -1.14
N GLY A 12 6.15 -14.12 -0.76
CA GLY A 12 7.37 -13.91 -1.55
C GLY A 12 7.13 -13.19 -2.88
N LYS A 13 5.93 -12.64 -3.10
CA LYS A 13 5.56 -11.98 -4.36
C LYS A 13 6.03 -10.52 -4.38
N VAL A 14 6.37 -10.06 -5.57
CA VAL A 14 6.70 -8.66 -5.85
C VAL A 14 5.77 -8.15 -6.94
N TRP A 15 5.06 -7.07 -6.65
CA TRP A 15 4.19 -6.37 -7.57
C TRP A 15 4.80 -5.03 -7.94
N ARG A 16 4.63 -4.64 -9.20
CA ARG A 16 5.03 -3.34 -9.71
C ARG A 16 3.81 -2.68 -10.32
N PHE A 17 3.47 -1.51 -9.82
CA PHE A 17 2.35 -0.72 -10.31
C PHE A 17 2.86 0.57 -10.91
N ASN A 18 2.34 0.91 -12.08
CA ASN A 18 2.44 2.27 -12.60
C ASN A 18 1.42 3.14 -11.85
N VAL A 19 1.85 4.32 -11.45
CA VAL A 19 1.07 5.34 -10.77
C VAL A 19 0.83 6.46 -11.78
N ASP A 20 -0.43 6.71 -12.06
CA ASP A 20 -0.88 7.87 -12.84
C ASP A 20 -0.99 9.10 -11.92
N ASP A 21 -0.94 10.31 -12.50
CA ASP A 21 -0.90 11.55 -11.72
C ASP A 21 -2.16 11.78 -10.88
N ASP A 22 -3.31 11.22 -11.28
CA ASP A 22 -4.57 11.25 -10.53
C ASP A 22 -4.58 10.28 -9.33
N GLN A 23 -3.66 9.31 -9.28
CA GLN A 23 -3.56 8.34 -8.19
C GLN A 23 -2.64 8.81 -7.06
N VAL A 24 -1.87 9.89 -7.27
CA VAL A 24 -0.88 10.41 -6.32
C VAL A 24 -1.53 10.85 -5.00
N ASP A 25 -2.70 11.47 -5.08
CA ASP A 25 -3.45 12.00 -3.92
C ASP A 25 -4.39 10.96 -3.27
N VAL A 26 -4.37 9.72 -3.75
CA VAL A 26 -5.17 8.61 -3.18
C VAL A 26 -4.41 7.96 -2.03
N ASP A 27 -5.12 7.51 -1.00
CA ASP A 27 -4.49 6.74 0.07
C ASP A 27 -4.03 5.37 -0.43
N LEU A 28 -2.90 4.91 0.11
CA LEU A 28 -2.26 3.68 -0.34
C LEU A 28 -3.16 2.45 -0.14
N LEU A 29 -3.99 2.40 0.90
CA LEU A 29 -4.92 1.29 1.11
C LEU A 29 -5.96 1.22 -0.02
N THR A 30 -6.56 2.35 -0.39
CA THR A 30 -7.53 2.42 -1.50
C THR A 30 -6.88 2.00 -2.81
N PHE A 31 -5.70 2.53 -3.12
CA PHE A 31 -4.94 2.15 -4.31
C PHE A 31 -4.68 0.64 -4.37
N LEU A 32 -4.23 0.04 -3.26
CA LEU A 32 -3.97 -1.40 -3.20
C LEU A 32 -5.23 -2.25 -3.37
N ARG A 33 -6.38 -1.79 -2.86
CA ARG A 33 -7.68 -2.45 -3.05
C ARG A 33 -8.13 -2.40 -4.50
N GLU A 34 -7.94 -1.28 -5.19
CA GLU A 34 -8.24 -1.14 -6.62
C GLU A 34 -7.38 -2.08 -7.47
N LYS A 35 -6.11 -2.27 -7.09
CA LYS A 35 -5.23 -3.26 -7.72
C LYS A 35 -5.46 -4.69 -7.21
N THR A 36 -6.56 -4.95 -6.49
CA THR A 36 -6.98 -6.27 -5.98
C THR A 36 -5.98 -6.94 -5.02
N ILE A 37 -5.16 -6.15 -4.32
CA ILE A 37 -4.23 -6.66 -3.31
C ILE A 37 -4.98 -6.87 -1.99
N PRO A 38 -4.96 -8.08 -1.40
CA PRO A 38 -5.76 -8.42 -0.22
C PRO A 38 -5.10 -7.89 1.07
N VAL A 39 -5.10 -6.58 1.25
CA VAL A 39 -4.60 -5.93 2.47
C VAL A 39 -5.64 -6.03 3.58
N ALA A 40 -5.23 -6.55 4.73
CA ALA A 40 -6.11 -6.64 5.89
C ALA A 40 -6.52 -5.24 6.38
N SER A 41 -7.82 -4.96 6.40
CA SER A 41 -8.38 -3.72 6.94
C SER A 41 -9.74 -4.01 7.59
N SER A 42 -10.01 -3.39 8.74
CA SER A 42 -11.28 -3.57 9.45
C SER A 42 -11.75 -2.32 10.20
N CYS A 43 -11.25 -1.14 9.83
CA CYS A 43 -11.65 0.15 10.41
C CYS A 43 -11.92 1.20 9.33
N SER A 44 -12.29 0.80 8.12
CA SER A 44 -12.64 1.75 7.04
C SER A 44 -11.61 2.87 6.78
N GLY A 45 -10.32 2.59 6.99
CA GLY A 45 -9.24 3.58 6.80
C GLY A 45 -8.99 4.53 7.98
N GLU A 46 -9.65 4.34 9.13
CA GLU A 46 -9.47 5.22 10.29
C GLU A 46 -8.11 5.07 11.01
N GLY A 47 -7.36 3.99 10.75
CA GLY A 47 -6.05 3.70 11.34
C GLY A 47 -6.10 3.04 12.72
N VAL A 48 -7.27 2.90 13.34
CA VAL A 48 -7.42 2.32 14.69
C VAL A 48 -7.18 0.80 14.74
N CYS A 49 -7.45 0.07 13.65
CA CYS A 49 -7.30 -1.39 13.65
C CYS A 49 -5.86 -1.87 13.56
N LYS A 50 -4.94 -1.03 13.06
CA LYS A 50 -3.52 -1.34 12.84
C LYS A 50 -3.26 -2.64 12.04
N LYS A 51 -4.19 -3.03 11.16
CA LYS A 51 -4.04 -4.24 10.33
C LYS A 51 -3.30 -4.01 9.03
N CYS A 52 -3.43 -2.81 8.46
CA CYS A 52 -2.89 -2.45 7.16
C CYS A 52 -1.44 -1.92 7.22
N VAL A 53 -0.65 -2.49 8.14
CA VAL A 53 0.74 -2.07 8.43
C VAL A 53 1.67 -2.53 7.32
N PHE A 54 2.61 -1.66 6.94
CA PHE A 54 3.72 -1.94 6.03
C PHE A 54 4.99 -1.25 6.52
N ASN A 55 6.15 -1.71 6.07
CA ASN A 55 7.46 -1.22 6.53
C ASN A 55 7.54 -1.10 8.06
N GLU A 56 6.99 -2.11 8.74
CA GLU A 56 6.94 -2.30 10.20
C GLU A 56 6.11 -1.30 11.01
N SER A 57 5.94 -0.06 10.54
CA SER A 57 5.38 1.04 11.34
C SER A 57 4.34 1.90 10.62
N PHE A 58 4.30 1.89 9.29
CA PHE A 58 3.41 2.73 8.52
C PHE A 58 2.06 2.05 8.29
N LEU A 59 0.99 2.83 8.23
CA LEU A 59 -0.35 2.32 7.94
C LEU A 59 -0.76 2.76 6.54
N SER A 60 -1.03 1.81 5.64
CA SER A 60 -1.39 2.15 4.24
C SER A 60 -2.65 3.02 4.12
N CYS A 61 -3.54 3.02 5.11
CA CYS A 61 -4.69 3.93 5.13
C CYS A 61 -4.40 5.37 5.58
N LYS A 62 -3.18 5.67 6.01
CA LYS A 62 -2.76 7.00 6.47
C LYS A 62 -1.70 7.63 5.57
N GLU A 63 -1.22 6.87 4.59
CA GLU A 63 -0.14 7.26 3.70
C GLU A 63 -0.70 7.45 2.29
N LEU A 64 -0.24 8.47 1.58
CA LEU A 64 -0.65 8.70 0.20
C LEU A 64 0.25 7.92 -0.77
N VAL A 65 -0.29 7.54 -1.91
CA VAL A 65 0.47 6.89 -3.00
C VAL A 65 1.66 7.74 -3.40
N GLY A 66 1.47 9.06 -3.51
CA GLY A 66 2.51 10.02 -3.88
C GLY A 66 3.75 9.99 -3.00
N ASP A 67 3.57 9.80 -1.69
CA ASP A 67 4.67 9.76 -0.71
C ASP A 67 5.59 8.53 -0.91
N TRP A 68 5.07 7.52 -1.60
CA TRP A 68 5.72 6.22 -1.78
C TRP A 68 6.11 5.92 -3.22
N VAL A 69 5.92 6.86 -4.15
CA VAL A 69 6.44 6.77 -5.51
C VAL A 69 7.96 6.65 -5.50
N GLY A 70 8.49 5.67 -6.21
CA GLY A 70 9.93 5.39 -6.28
C GLY A 70 10.50 4.76 -5.01
N LYS A 71 9.67 4.44 -4.01
CA LYS A 71 10.05 3.74 -2.78
C LYS A 71 9.53 2.32 -2.75
N GLU A 72 10.06 1.53 -1.82
CA GLU A 72 9.65 0.15 -1.59
C GLU A 72 8.61 0.07 -0.46
N ILE A 73 7.55 -0.69 -0.71
CA ILE A 73 6.47 -0.96 0.24
C ILE A 73 6.49 -2.44 0.58
N VAL A 74 6.82 -2.77 1.83
CA VAL A 74 6.98 -4.15 2.28
C VAL A 74 5.87 -4.51 3.27
N PHE A 75 5.10 -5.53 2.93
CA PHE A 75 4.06 -6.09 3.79
C PHE A 75 4.49 -7.45 4.33
N ALA A 76 4.45 -7.62 5.65
CA ALA A 76 4.86 -8.86 6.29
C ALA A 76 3.90 -10.03 6.04
N TYR A 77 2.62 -9.76 5.84
CA TYR A 77 1.54 -10.75 5.77
C TYR A 77 0.96 -10.96 4.35
N LEU A 78 1.45 -10.22 3.35
CA LEU A 78 1.10 -10.42 1.94
C LEU A 78 2.00 -11.48 1.31
#